data_AF-A0A963M9T8-F1
#
_entry.id   AF-A0A963M9T8-F1
#
_cell.length_a   1.000
_cell.length_b   1.000
_cell.length_c   1.000
_cell.angle_alpha   90.00
_cell.angle_beta   90.00
_cell.angle_gamma   90.00
#
_symmetry.space_group_name_H-M   'P 1'
#
loop_
_entity.id
_entity.type
_entity.pdbx_description
1 polymer ?
#
loop_
_entity_poly.entity_id
_entity_poly.type
_entity_poly.pdbx_seq_one_letter_code
_entity_poly.pdbx_strand_id
1 'polypeptide(L)'
;LEQPPKGHTPTRRSEHTNRNILFTCLGSPAKPLFDIAGPVALQQGDKLMLCSDGLWGTLSDDEIVEQLDAGVVGETVPAMVDKALQRAGATSDNVTVIALEWETPDAPAPSDNDDTTVKIEDSVYTSTVQSGGLDADEDELDDAAIERSIAEINEAIRRSAAKRR
;
A
#
# COMPACT_ATOMS: atom_id res chain seq x y z
N LEU A 1 -21.24 -12.48 33.45
CA LEU A 1 -22.60 -12.15 32.95
C LEU A 1 -22.87 -10.72 33.40
N GLU A 2 -22.94 -9.70 32.57
CA GLU A 2 -23.34 -9.59 31.17
C GLU A 2 -22.51 -8.49 30.51
N GLN A 3 -22.05 -8.72 29.27
CA GLN A 3 -21.58 -7.66 28.38
C GLN A 3 -22.80 -6.98 27.76
N PRO A 4 -22.81 -5.65 27.54
CA PRO A 4 -23.81 -5.06 26.68
C PRO A 4 -23.41 -5.29 25.21
N PRO A 5 -24.32 -5.73 24.33
CA PRO A 5 -24.15 -5.55 22.90
C PRO A 5 -24.56 -4.11 22.55
N LYS A 6 -23.97 -3.52 21.50
CA LYS A 6 -24.51 -2.44 20.63
C LYS A 6 -23.33 -1.94 19.78
N GLY A 7 -23.29 -2.17 18.47
CA GLY A 7 -24.32 -1.73 17.53
C GLY A 7 -23.85 -0.40 16.97
N HIS A 8 -23.43 -0.40 15.71
CA HIS A 8 -23.06 0.76 14.92
C HIS A 8 -24.07 1.89 15.14
N THR A 9 -23.71 2.93 15.87
CA THR A 9 -24.49 4.16 15.96
C THR A 9 -24.18 4.98 14.71
N PRO A 10 -25.09 5.12 13.73
CA PRO A 10 -24.90 6.08 12.67
C PRO A 10 -25.01 7.47 13.32
N THR A 11 -23.90 8.21 13.33
CA THR A 11 -23.85 9.51 14.00
C THR A 11 -24.79 10.49 13.29
N ARG A 12 -25.79 10.94 14.05
CA ARG A 12 -26.79 11.95 13.72
C ARG A 12 -26.13 13.19 13.10
N ARG A 13 -26.41 13.46 11.82
CA ARG A 13 -26.02 14.71 11.15
C ARG A 13 -26.68 15.89 11.86
N SER A 14 -25.89 16.70 12.57
CA SER A 14 -26.31 18.02 13.04
C SER A 14 -26.11 19.02 11.91
N GLU A 15 -27.20 19.57 11.36
CA GLU A 15 -27.21 20.39 10.14
C GLU A 15 -26.53 21.78 10.26
N HIS A 16 -25.89 22.10 11.40
CA HIS A 16 -25.32 23.43 11.66
C HIS A 16 -23.86 23.43 12.14
N THR A 17 -23.17 22.30 12.09
CA THR A 17 -21.73 22.26 12.38
C THR A 17 -20.95 22.39 11.06
N ASN A 18 -20.07 23.39 10.98
CA ASN A 18 -19.21 23.58 9.82
C ASN A 18 -18.24 22.38 9.72
N ARG A 19 -18.51 21.49 8.75
CA ARG A 19 -17.85 20.18 8.63
C ARG A 19 -16.35 20.26 8.35
N ASN A 20 -15.87 21.41 7.85
CA ASN A 20 -14.50 21.58 7.38
C ASN A 20 -13.59 22.27 8.41
N ILE A 21 -14.01 22.34 9.68
CA ILE A 21 -13.17 22.87 10.76
C ILE A 21 -12.33 21.72 11.34
N LEU A 22 -11.02 21.78 11.12
CA LEU A 22 -10.05 20.87 11.72
C LEU A 22 -9.54 21.42 13.06
N PHE A 23 -9.62 20.61 14.11
CA PHE A 23 -9.11 20.95 15.44
C PHE A 23 -7.64 20.55 15.66
N THR A 24 -7.11 19.67 14.80
CA THR A 24 -5.73 19.18 14.83
C THR A 24 -5.17 19.19 13.41
N CYS A 25 -3.95 19.69 13.24
CA CYS A 25 -3.24 19.67 11.98
C CYS A 25 -1.73 19.68 12.23
N LEU A 26 -0.97 19.12 11.30
CA LEU A 26 0.48 19.20 11.31
C LEU A 26 0.91 20.63 10.92
N GLY A 27 1.94 21.16 11.57
CA GLY A 27 2.47 22.50 11.30
C GLY A 27 1.86 23.64 12.12
N SER A 28 0.84 23.36 12.94
CA SER A 28 0.36 24.30 13.96
C SER A 28 1.40 24.46 15.09
N PRO A 29 1.46 25.63 15.77
CA PRO A 29 2.24 25.78 17.00
C PRO A 29 1.79 24.82 18.12
N ALA A 30 0.53 24.38 18.07
CA ALA A 30 0.01 23.38 18.99
C ALA A 30 0.42 21.97 18.55
N LYS A 31 0.82 21.12 19.50
CA LYS A 31 1.09 19.69 19.21
C LYS A 31 -0.19 19.02 18.72
N PRO A 32 -0.12 18.22 17.63
CA PRO A 32 -1.27 17.52 17.12
C PRO A 32 -1.74 16.47 18.12
N LEU A 33 -3.06 16.36 18.27
CA LEU A 33 -3.71 15.23 18.92
C LEU A 33 -3.91 14.14 17.88
N PHE A 34 -3.54 12.90 18.22
CA PHE A 34 -3.74 11.73 17.38
C PHE A 34 -4.13 10.53 18.25
N ASP A 35 -4.93 9.64 17.68
CA ASP A 35 -5.39 8.44 18.36
C ASP A 35 -4.55 7.24 17.90
N ILE A 36 -4.19 6.39 18.85
CA ILE A 36 -3.60 5.07 18.57
C ILE A 36 -4.67 4.04 18.90
N ALA A 37 -5.20 3.38 17.88
CA ALA A 37 -6.00 2.19 18.07
C ALA A 37 -5.09 1.02 18.48
N GLY A 38 -5.63 0.08 19.26
CA GLY A 38 -4.93 -1.17 19.56
C GLY A 38 -4.68 -2.01 18.31
N PRO A 39 -3.83 -3.04 18.39
CA PRO A 39 -3.59 -3.94 17.28
C PRO A 39 -4.90 -4.64 16.88
N VAL A 40 -5.18 -4.67 15.58
CA VAL A 40 -6.29 -5.42 14.98
C VAL A 40 -5.67 -6.62 14.26
N ALA A 41 -6.06 -7.83 14.68
CA ALA A 41 -5.66 -9.04 13.98
C ALA A 41 -6.45 -9.13 12.67
N LEU A 42 -5.74 -9.13 11.54
CA LEU A 42 -6.33 -9.27 10.21
C LEU A 42 -6.51 -10.74 9.85
N GLN A 43 -7.62 -11.05 9.20
CA GLN A 43 -7.94 -12.35 8.63
C GLN A 43 -7.79 -12.33 7.12
N GLN A 44 -7.49 -13.49 6.54
CA GLN A 44 -7.46 -13.63 5.09
C GLN A 44 -8.76 -13.13 4.44
N GLY A 45 -8.63 -12.21 3.48
CA GLY A 45 -9.75 -11.56 2.79
C GLY A 45 -10.15 -10.20 3.38
N ASP A 46 -9.57 -9.78 4.52
CA ASP A 46 -9.86 -8.47 5.09
C ASP A 46 -9.40 -7.35 4.14
N LYS A 47 -10.29 -6.38 3.90
CA LYS A 47 -9.99 -5.18 3.11
C LYS A 47 -9.88 -3.96 4.02
N LEU A 48 -8.76 -3.24 3.92
CA LEU A 48 -8.55 -2.00 4.64
C LEU A 48 -8.52 -0.85 3.65
N MET A 49 -9.11 0.28 4.03
CA MET A 49 -9.12 1.49 3.22
C MET A 49 -8.84 2.72 4.09
N LEU A 50 -7.98 3.61 3.58
CA LEU A 50 -7.80 4.97 4.06
C LEU A 50 -8.21 5.93 2.95
N CYS A 51 -9.01 6.94 3.28
CA CYS A 51 -9.47 7.92 2.30
C CYS A 51 -9.55 9.33 2.87
N SER A 52 -9.49 10.33 1.99
CA SER A 52 -9.79 11.73 2.32
C SER A 52 -11.31 11.97 2.42
N ASP A 53 -11.67 13.10 3.02
CA ASP A 53 -13.05 13.61 3.11
C ASP A 53 -13.70 13.94 1.78
N GLY A 54 -12.92 14.16 0.72
CA GLY A 54 -13.43 14.20 -0.65
C GLY A 54 -14.22 12.94 -1.05
N LEU A 55 -13.84 11.75 -0.53
CA LEU A 55 -14.54 10.50 -0.81
C LEU A 55 -15.79 10.32 0.06
N TRP A 56 -15.61 10.20 1.38
CA TRP A 56 -16.70 9.89 2.32
C TRP A 56 -17.66 11.07 2.55
N GLY A 57 -17.27 12.28 2.14
CA GLY A 57 -18.19 13.42 2.05
C GLY A 57 -19.22 13.28 0.94
N THR A 58 -18.95 12.46 -0.08
CA THR A 58 -19.75 12.29 -1.30
C THR A 58 -20.46 10.94 -1.38
N LEU A 59 -19.81 9.87 -0.92
CA LEU A 59 -20.36 8.51 -0.87
C LEU A 59 -20.75 8.16 0.58
N SER A 60 -21.79 7.34 0.73
CA SER A 60 -22.16 6.82 2.04
C SER A 60 -21.29 5.62 2.45
N ASP A 61 -21.19 5.36 3.76
CA ASP A 61 -20.44 4.21 4.29
C ASP A 61 -20.90 2.88 3.67
N ASP A 62 -22.22 2.69 3.51
CA ASP A 62 -22.78 1.48 2.88
C ASP A 62 -22.31 1.33 1.42
N GLU A 63 -22.29 2.42 0.64
CA GLU A 63 -21.81 2.39 -0.75
C GLU A 63 -20.31 2.09 -0.83
N ILE A 64 -19.52 2.59 0.14
CA ILE A 64 -18.09 2.34 0.23
C ILE A 64 -17.84 0.86 0.52
N VAL A 65 -18.55 0.30 1.50
CA VAL A 65 -18.44 -1.12 1.88
C VAL A 65 -18.87 -2.02 0.73
N GLU A 66 -20.03 -1.73 0.11
CA GLU A 66 -20.53 -2.49 -1.04
C GLU A 66 -19.52 -2.50 -2.20
N GLN A 67 -18.91 -1.36 -2.51
CA GLN A 67 -17.87 -1.26 -3.54
C GLN A 67 -16.60 -2.04 -3.19
N LEU A 68 -16.13 -1.98 -1.94
CA LEU A 68 -14.96 -2.73 -1.51
C LEU A 68 -15.20 -4.25 -1.57
N ASP A 69 -16.41 -4.70 -1.24
CA ASP A 69 -16.79 -6.12 -1.25
C ASP A 69 -17.03 -6.67 -2.67
N ALA A 70 -17.37 -5.80 -3.63
CA ALA A 70 -17.74 -6.21 -4.99
C ALA A 70 -16.60 -6.85 -5.82
N GLY A 71 -15.34 -6.75 -5.38
CA GLY A 71 -14.22 -7.30 -6.15
C GLY A 71 -12.84 -6.99 -5.59
N VAL A 72 -11.83 -7.09 -6.45
CA VAL A 72 -10.44 -6.80 -6.09
C VAL A 72 -10.22 -5.30 -5.95
N VAL A 73 -9.44 -4.91 -4.94
CA VAL A 73 -9.19 -3.49 -4.61
C VAL A 73 -8.61 -2.69 -5.77
N GLY A 74 -7.84 -3.33 -6.66
CA GLY A 74 -7.25 -2.68 -7.85
C GLY A 74 -8.27 -2.24 -8.90
N GLU A 75 -9.48 -2.81 -8.88
CA GLU A 75 -10.56 -2.48 -9.82
C GLU A 75 -11.64 -1.64 -9.15
N THR A 76 -12.03 -2.00 -7.92
CA THR A 76 -13.12 -1.36 -7.21
C THR A 76 -12.76 0.05 -6.74
N VAL A 77 -11.54 0.29 -6.27
CA VAL A 77 -11.14 1.60 -5.76
C VAL A 77 -11.13 2.68 -6.85
N PRO A 78 -10.53 2.48 -8.04
CA PRO A 78 -10.62 3.45 -9.12
C PRO A 78 -12.07 3.77 -9.52
N ALA A 79 -12.93 2.75 -9.64
CA ALA A 79 -14.34 2.93 -9.97
C ALA A 79 -15.10 3.73 -8.88
N MET A 80 -14.77 3.49 -7.61
CA MET A 80 -15.32 4.22 -6.47
C MET A 80 -14.91 5.69 -6.50
N VAL A 81 -13.64 5.99 -6.81
CA VAL A 81 -13.14 7.36 -6.96
C VAL A 81 -13.84 8.08 -8.11
N ASP A 82 -13.97 7.43 -9.27
CA ASP A 82 -14.70 8.00 -10.42
C ASP A 82 -16.16 8.30 -10.07
N LYS A 83 -16.83 7.39 -9.36
CA LYS A 83 -18.20 7.59 -8.88
C LYS A 83 -18.31 8.80 -7.94
N ALA A 84 -17.35 8.97 -7.04
CA ALA A 84 -17.31 10.12 -6.15
C ALA A 84 -17.11 11.44 -6.92
N LEU A 85 -16.14 11.50 -7.83
CA LEU A 85 -15.86 12.68 -8.66
C LEU A 85 -17.07 13.07 -9.52
N GLN A 86 -17.72 12.09 -10.16
CA GLN A 86 -18.91 12.34 -10.98
C GLN A 86 -20.07 12.88 -10.14
N ARG A 87 -20.28 12.34 -8.92
CA ARG A 87 -21.36 12.77 -8.05
C ARG A 87 -21.12 14.16 -7.45
N ALA A 88 -19.88 14.49 -7.10
CA ALA A 88 -19.54 15.82 -6.55
C ALA A 88 -19.46 16.91 -7.63
N GLY A 89 -19.13 16.56 -8.87
CA GLY A 89 -19.11 17.47 -10.02
C GLY A 89 -18.27 18.72 -9.76
N ALA A 90 -18.84 19.90 -10.01
CA ALA A 90 -18.15 21.19 -9.83
C ALA A 90 -17.82 21.52 -8.36
N THR A 91 -18.38 20.78 -7.40
CA THR A 91 -18.13 20.95 -5.96
C THR A 91 -17.18 19.88 -5.40
N SER A 92 -16.49 19.14 -6.27
CA SER A 92 -15.55 18.11 -5.85
C SER A 92 -14.36 18.70 -5.10
N ASP A 93 -14.04 18.09 -3.97
CA ASP A 93 -12.76 18.26 -3.29
C ASP A 93 -11.74 17.24 -3.84
N ASN A 94 -10.50 17.32 -3.36
CA ASN A 94 -9.45 16.37 -3.64
C ASN A 94 -9.82 14.99 -3.06
N VAL A 95 -9.92 13.99 -3.93
CA VAL A 95 -10.18 12.61 -3.55
C VAL A 95 -8.86 11.84 -3.54
N THR A 96 -8.51 11.26 -2.40
CA THR A 96 -7.36 10.36 -2.24
C THR A 96 -7.81 9.10 -1.52
N VAL A 97 -7.42 7.94 -2.05
CA VAL A 97 -7.78 6.63 -1.47
C VAL A 97 -6.58 5.69 -1.58
N ILE A 98 -6.34 4.95 -0.51
CA ILE A 98 -5.42 3.81 -0.46
C ILE A 98 -6.22 2.63 0.08
N ALA A 99 -6.19 1.50 -0.61
CA ALA A 99 -6.79 0.27 -0.10
C ALA A 99 -5.86 -0.92 -0.32
N LEU A 100 -6.02 -1.93 0.52
CA LEU A 100 -5.32 -3.21 0.42
C LEU A 100 -6.24 -4.34 0.84
N GLU A 101 -5.94 -5.53 0.33
CA GLU A 101 -6.57 -6.78 0.72
C GLU A 101 -5.54 -7.67 1.38
N TRP A 102 -5.90 -8.24 2.53
CA TRP A 102 -5.02 -9.09 3.31
C TRP A 102 -5.11 -10.53 2.80
N GLU A 103 -4.11 -10.98 2.06
CA GLU A 103 -4.12 -12.33 1.46
C GLU A 103 -3.39 -13.39 2.30
N THR A 104 -2.82 -13.01 3.45
CA THR A 104 -2.01 -13.93 4.27
C THR A 104 -2.90 -14.94 4.99
N PRO A 105 -2.64 -16.26 4.87
CA PRO A 105 -3.39 -17.28 5.59
C PRO A 105 -3.28 -17.13 7.10
N ASP A 106 -4.39 -17.33 7.82
CA ASP A 106 -4.47 -17.22 9.29
C ASP A 106 -3.59 -18.24 10.04
N ALA A 107 -3.24 -19.34 9.36
CA ALA A 107 -2.27 -20.33 9.81
C ALA A 107 -1.44 -20.78 8.61
N PRO A 108 -0.12 -21.01 8.76
CA PRO A 108 0.62 -21.72 7.73
C PRO A 108 -0.03 -23.09 7.54
N ALA A 109 -0.60 -23.33 6.36
CA ALA A 109 -1.09 -24.66 6.03
C ALA A 109 0.07 -25.65 6.23
N PRO A 110 -0.12 -26.80 6.90
CA PRO A 110 0.87 -27.86 6.87
C PRO A 110 0.83 -28.48 5.46
N SER A 111 1.53 -27.85 4.52
CA SER A 111 1.76 -28.41 3.19
C SER A 111 3.07 -29.19 3.21
N ASP A 112 2.99 -30.50 3.00
CA ASP A 112 4.12 -31.42 2.78
C ASP A 112 4.98 -31.09 1.54
N ASN A 113 4.73 -29.96 0.88
CA ASN A 113 5.49 -29.43 -0.26
C ASN A 113 5.96 -28.00 0.05
N ASP A 114 6.70 -27.89 1.14
CA ASP A 114 7.41 -26.70 1.60
C ASP A 114 8.50 -26.32 0.58
N ASP A 115 8.10 -25.71 -0.54
CA ASP A 115 8.95 -24.80 -1.32
C ASP A 115 8.98 -23.45 -0.59
N THR A 116 9.50 -23.45 0.64
CA THR A 116 9.85 -22.21 1.32
C THR A 116 11.03 -21.56 0.62
N THR A 117 11.01 -20.24 0.63
CA THR A 117 12.08 -19.30 0.31
C THR A 117 13.40 -19.54 1.10
N VAL A 118 13.44 -20.58 1.95
CA VAL A 118 14.58 -21.05 2.73
C VAL A 118 15.57 -21.87 1.88
N LYS A 119 15.22 -22.23 0.62
CA LYS A 119 16.14 -22.87 -0.34
C LYS A 119 16.49 -21.99 -1.55
N ILE A 120 16.60 -20.68 -1.36
CA ILE A 120 17.34 -19.86 -2.33
C ILE A 120 18.82 -20.08 -2.02
N GLU A 121 19.51 -20.83 -2.88
CA GLU A 121 20.96 -20.92 -2.87
C GLU A 121 21.57 -19.51 -2.85
N ASP A 122 22.65 -19.35 -2.08
CA ASP A 122 23.40 -18.14 -1.70
C ASP A 122 23.98 -17.31 -2.87
N SER A 123 23.20 -17.06 -3.92
CA SER A 123 23.67 -16.37 -5.13
C SER A 123 22.59 -15.59 -5.89
N VAL A 124 21.34 -15.56 -5.41
CA VAL A 124 20.30 -14.72 -6.03
C VAL A 124 20.13 -13.43 -5.22
N TYR A 125 20.86 -12.41 -5.66
CA TYR A 125 20.79 -11.03 -5.17
C TYR A 125 19.33 -10.54 -5.12
N THR A 126 18.81 -10.42 -3.91
CA THR A 126 17.58 -9.66 -3.61
C THR A 126 17.99 -8.26 -3.19
N SER A 127 17.82 -7.28 -4.07
CA SER A 127 18.07 -5.87 -3.77
C SER A 127 17.17 -5.39 -2.64
N THR A 128 17.71 -5.37 -1.42
CA THR A 128 17.11 -4.71 -0.27
C THR A 128 17.65 -3.28 -0.22
N VAL A 129 16.79 -2.29 -0.47
CA VAL A 129 17.11 -0.89 -0.15
C VAL A 129 17.05 -0.72 1.38
N GLN A 130 18.18 -0.92 2.04
CA GLN A 130 18.34 -0.51 3.42
C GLN A 130 18.51 1.01 3.46
N SER A 131 17.52 1.70 4.04
CA SER A 131 17.74 3.01 4.61
C SER A 131 18.56 2.81 5.88
N GLY A 132 19.87 2.96 5.77
CA GLY A 132 20.86 2.77 6.83
C GLY A 132 21.90 3.88 6.76
N GLY A 133 22.38 4.29 7.93
CA GLY A 133 23.18 5.49 8.19
C GLY A 133 24.50 5.58 7.44
N LEU A 134 25.03 6.80 7.48
CA LEU A 134 26.33 7.23 7.00
C LEU A 134 27.45 6.28 7.46
N ASP A 135 27.95 5.44 6.55
CA ASP A 135 29.31 4.92 6.63
C ASP A 135 29.94 5.07 5.25
N ALA A 136 31.06 5.79 5.24
CA ALA A 136 31.83 6.16 4.08
C ALA A 136 32.65 4.96 3.60
N ASP A 137 32.16 4.29 2.56
CA ASP A 137 33.01 3.55 1.64
C ASP A 137 32.60 3.98 0.23
N GLU A 138 33.23 5.06 -0.26
CA GLU A 138 33.38 5.31 -1.68
C GLU A 138 34.27 4.19 -2.27
N ASP A 139 33.73 2.97 -2.38
CA ASP A 139 34.22 2.04 -3.39
C ASP A 139 33.66 2.53 -4.72
N GLU A 140 34.34 3.55 -5.23
CA GLU A 140 34.27 4.09 -6.57
C GLU A 140 34.00 2.97 -7.57
N LEU A 141 32.92 3.12 -8.33
CA LEU A 141 32.78 2.50 -9.63
C LEU A 141 34.01 2.88 -10.47
N ASP A 142 35.09 2.11 -10.40
CA ASP A 142 36.30 2.41 -11.14
C ASP A 142 35.98 2.27 -12.65
N ASP A 143 36.41 3.25 -13.45
CA ASP A 143 36.22 3.21 -14.91
C ASP A 143 36.83 1.93 -15.51
N ALA A 144 37.82 1.34 -14.84
CA ALA A 144 38.45 0.08 -15.20
C ALA A 144 37.54 -1.16 -15.05
N ALA A 145 36.63 -1.22 -14.07
CA ALA A 145 35.61 -2.27 -13.98
C ALA A 145 34.58 -2.11 -15.10
N ILE A 146 34.17 -0.87 -15.38
CA ILE A 146 33.24 -0.58 -16.48
C ILE A 146 33.84 -1.07 -17.81
N GLU A 147 35.10 -0.76 -18.10
CA GLU A 147 35.77 -1.23 -19.33
C GLU A 147 35.93 -2.75 -19.38
N ARG A 148 36.23 -3.40 -18.24
CA ARG A 148 36.32 -4.87 -18.16
C ARG A 148 34.98 -5.52 -18.48
N SER A 149 33.88 -5.01 -17.93
CA SER A 149 32.53 -5.54 -18.21
C SER A 149 32.13 -5.35 -19.67
N ILE A 150 32.48 -4.21 -20.30
CA ILE A 150 32.21 -3.99 -21.72
C ILE A 150 33.00 -4.97 -22.61
N ALA A 151 34.26 -5.26 -22.26
CA ALA A 151 35.09 -6.21 -23.01
C ALA A 151 34.50 -7.62 -22.98
N GLU A 152 34.03 -8.05 -21.82
CA GLU A 152 33.48 -9.39 -21.60
C GLU A 152 32.18 -9.63 -22.39
N ILE A 153 31.29 -8.64 -22.42
CA ILE A 153 30.06 -8.66 -23.22
C ILE A 153 30.40 -8.78 -24.72
N ASN A 154 31.37 -8.01 -25.20
CA ASN A 154 31.77 -8.02 -26.61
C ASN A 154 32.42 -9.36 -27.02
N GLU A 155 33.20 -9.97 -26.13
CA GLU A 155 33.77 -11.28 -26.36
C GLU A 155 32.68 -12.36 -26.44
N ALA A 156 31.71 -12.35 -25.53
CA ALA A 156 30.58 -13.27 -25.55
C ALA A 156 29.74 -13.13 -26.83
N ILE A 157 29.49 -11.90 -27.29
CA ILE A 157 28.80 -11.64 -28.56
C ILE A 157 29.61 -12.23 -29.74
N ARG A 158 30.93 -12.02 -29.81
CA ARG A 158 31.76 -12.60 -30.88
C ARG A 158 31.76 -14.11 -30.85
N ARG A 159 31.87 -14.73 -29.67
CA ARG A 159 31.86 -16.18 -29.50
C ARG A 159 30.53 -16.79 -29.94
N SER A 160 29.41 -16.15 -29.58
CA SER A 160 28.07 -16.60 -29.97
C SER A 160 27.80 -16.39 -31.48
N ALA A 161 28.35 -15.34 -32.08
CA ALA A 161 28.26 -15.08 -33.52
C ALA A 161 29.10 -16.06 -34.35
N ALA A 162 30.30 -16.44 -33.86
CA ALA A 162 31.15 -17.43 -34.51
C ALA A 162 30.58 -18.86 -34.39
N LYS A 163 29.85 -19.18 -33.32
CA LYS A 163 29.21 -20.49 -33.11
C LYS A 163 27.90 -20.67 -33.89
N ARG A 164 27.36 -19.61 -34.48
CA ARG A 164 26.14 -19.62 -35.32
C ARG A 164 26.44 -19.65 -36.83
N ARG A 165 27.68 -19.91 -37.25
CA ARG A 165 28.10 -20.09 -38.65
C ARG A 165 28.63 -21.49 -38.89
#